data_AF-R0M3G0-F1
#
_entry.id   AF-R0M3G0-F1
#
_cell.length_a   1.000
_cell.length_b   1.000
_cell.length_c   1.000
_cell.angle_alpha   90.00
_cell.angle_beta   90.00
_cell.angle_gamma   90.00
#
_symmetry.space_group_name_H-M   'P 1'
#
loop_
_entity.id
_entity.type
_entity.pdbx_description
1 polymer ?
#
loop_
_entity_poly.entity_id
_entity_poly.type
_entity_poly.pdbx_seq_one_letter_code
_entity_poly.pdbx_strand_id
1 'polypeptide(L)'
;MLLSATFVTVIIDNSYCKFIDNNFLKQLDNNMDIIPFSNGVYDLLMNSFRKYNDNDYVSQYLPYDYDKNASSKMLDKFLTDLYNTNDELLYVLRMLASFLTPKRGLEYIFLKVQDKMESLY
;
A
#
# COMPACT_ATOMS: atom_id res chain seq x y z
N MET A 1 18.55 -25.61 42.21
CA MET A 1 18.39 -26.21 40.87
C MET A 1 18.18 -25.05 39.89
N LEU A 2 19.27 -24.45 39.41
CA LEU A 2 19.21 -23.32 38.48
C LEU A 2 19.00 -23.89 37.08
N LEU A 3 17.86 -23.59 36.46
CA LEU A 3 17.65 -23.86 35.03
C LEU A 3 18.75 -23.11 34.27
N SER A 4 19.56 -23.83 33.48
CA SER A 4 20.65 -23.19 32.74
C SER A 4 20.05 -22.16 31.78
N ALA A 5 20.76 -21.06 31.57
CA ALA A 5 20.30 -20.00 30.65
C ALA A 5 19.92 -20.56 29.27
N THR A 6 20.61 -21.63 28.82
CA THR A 6 20.34 -22.38 27.60
C THR A 6 18.96 -23.06 27.58
N PHE A 7 18.48 -23.57 28.72
CA PHE A 7 17.18 -24.23 28.80
C PHE A 7 16.03 -23.23 28.71
N VAL A 8 16.19 -22.06 29.34
CA VAL A 8 15.19 -20.98 29.29
C VAL A 8 15.10 -20.41 27.87
N THR A 9 16.21 -20.16 27.18
CA THR A 9 16.18 -19.73 25.76
C THR A 9 15.53 -20.78 24.86
N VAL A 10 15.83 -22.07 25.04
CA VAL A 10 15.20 -23.15 24.25
C VAL A 10 13.69 -23.21 24.47
N ILE A 11 13.20 -22.98 25.69
CA ILE A 11 11.76 -22.91 25.96
C ILE A 11 11.15 -21.67 25.32
N ILE A 12 11.80 -20.50 25.46
CA ILE A 12 11.36 -19.25 24.84
C ILE A 12 11.28 -19.43 23.33
N ASP A 13 12.35 -19.85 22.67
CA ASP A 13 12.40 -20.06 21.21
C ASP A 13 11.37 -21.10 20.73
N ASN A 14 11.22 -22.23 21.43
CA ASN A 14 10.19 -23.22 21.08
C ASN A 14 8.77 -22.70 21.29
N SER A 15 8.56 -21.90 22.34
CA SER A 15 7.24 -21.30 22.60
C SER A 15 6.91 -20.24 21.55
N TYR A 16 7.86 -19.36 21.19
CA TYR A 16 7.69 -18.39 20.11
C TYR A 16 7.36 -19.09 18.77
N CYS A 17 8.08 -20.15 18.41
CA CYS A 17 7.80 -20.92 17.18
C CYS A 17 6.47 -21.67 17.20
N LYS A 18 5.89 -21.97 18.38
CA LYS A 18 4.56 -22.60 18.51
C LYS A 18 3.41 -21.59 18.52
N PHE A 19 3.66 -20.37 18.98
CA PHE A 19 2.66 -19.30 19.05
C PHE A 19 2.55 -18.50 17.74
N ILE A 20 3.61 -18.44 16.94
CA ILE A 20 3.53 -17.90 15.59
C ILE A 20 2.76 -18.91 14.74
N ASP A 21 1.47 -18.64 14.53
CA ASP A 21 0.68 -19.37 13.55
C ASP A 21 1.42 -19.31 12.21
N ASN A 22 1.83 -20.48 11.69
CA ASN A 22 2.49 -20.55 10.39
C ASN A 22 1.62 -19.94 9.28
N ASN A 23 0.30 -19.83 9.49
CA ASN A 23 -0.59 -19.13 8.58
C ASN A 23 -0.48 -17.60 8.69
N PHE A 24 -0.09 -17.04 9.83
CA PHE A 24 0.13 -15.60 9.99
C PHE A 24 1.31 -15.13 9.14
N LEU A 25 2.47 -15.79 9.24
CA LEU A 25 3.64 -15.44 8.40
C LEU A 25 3.36 -15.64 6.91
N LYS A 26 2.47 -16.58 6.55
CA LYS A 26 1.99 -16.77 5.18
C LYS A 26 0.92 -15.77 4.76
N GLN A 27 0.42 -14.91 5.63
CA GLN A 27 -0.58 -13.89 5.29
C GLN A 27 0.02 -12.48 5.37
N LEU A 28 1.04 -12.31 6.21
CA LEU A 28 1.79 -11.07 6.35
C LEU A 28 2.31 -10.58 5.00
N ASP A 29 1.98 -9.33 4.65
CA ASP A 29 2.36 -8.60 3.45
C ASP A 29 2.00 -9.29 2.12
N ASN A 30 1.10 -10.28 2.13
CA ASN A 30 0.71 -10.99 0.91
C ASN A 30 -0.44 -10.35 0.13
N ASN A 31 -1.13 -9.38 0.72
CA ASN A 31 -2.17 -8.62 0.02
C ASN A 31 -1.55 -7.41 -0.71
N MET A 32 -1.30 -7.57 -2.00
CA MET A 32 -0.74 -6.51 -2.84
C MET A 32 -1.75 -5.44 -3.28
N ASP A 33 -3.03 -5.63 -2.97
CA ASP A 33 -4.10 -4.72 -3.36
C ASP A 33 -4.41 -3.66 -2.30
N ILE A 34 -3.62 -3.61 -1.23
CA ILE A 34 -3.78 -2.63 -0.16
C ILE A 34 -2.54 -1.75 0.00
N ILE A 35 -2.76 -0.46 0.24
CA ILE A 35 -1.72 0.50 0.57
C ILE A 35 -1.94 0.96 2.02
N PRO A 36 -1.09 0.55 2.97
CA PRO A 36 -1.22 0.93 4.37
C PRO A 36 -0.71 2.35 4.65
N PHE A 37 -1.52 3.16 5.33
CA PHE A 37 -1.24 4.53 5.81
C PHE A 37 -1.35 4.58 7.34
N SER A 38 -0.88 5.65 8.00
CA SER A 38 -0.99 5.75 9.46
C SER A 38 -2.42 5.76 9.99
N ASN A 39 -3.39 6.26 9.21
CA ASN A 39 -4.81 6.35 9.59
C ASN A 39 -5.71 5.26 9.01
N GLY A 40 -5.17 4.27 8.29
CA GLY A 40 -5.97 3.22 7.65
C GLY A 40 -5.33 2.65 6.40
N VAL A 41 -6.14 2.08 5.53
CA VAL A 41 -5.70 1.38 4.32
C VAL A 41 -6.47 1.90 3.11
N TYR A 42 -5.76 2.17 2.03
CA TYR A 42 -6.38 2.35 0.73
C TYR A 42 -6.48 1.00 0.02
N ASP A 43 -7.71 0.57 -0.26
CA ASP A 43 -8.01 -0.68 -0.95
C ASP A 43 -8.14 -0.43 -2.45
N LEU A 44 -7.19 -0.94 -3.24
CA LEU A 44 -7.10 -0.73 -4.68
C LEU A 44 -8.21 -1.47 -5.44
N LEU A 45 -8.69 -2.60 -4.91
CA LEU A 45 -9.80 -3.36 -5.48
C LEU A 45 -11.12 -2.63 -5.28
N MET A 46 -11.40 -2.19 -4.06
CA MET A 46 -12.63 -1.46 -3.71
C MET A 46 -12.56 0.02 -4.14
N ASN A 47 -11.39 0.52 -4.49
CA ASN A 47 -11.12 1.92 -4.79
C ASN A 47 -11.57 2.87 -3.67
N SER A 48 -11.31 2.50 -2.42
CA SER A 48 -11.75 3.29 -1.28
C SER A 48 -10.79 3.19 -0.12
N PHE A 49 -10.75 4.26 0.67
CA PHE A 49 -10.02 4.28 1.93
C PHE A 49 -10.90 3.73 3.05
N ARG A 50 -10.34 2.86 3.88
CA ARG A 50 -11.03 2.22 5.00
C ARG A 50 -10.12 2.09 6.22
N LYS A 51 -10.72 1.85 7.38
CA LYS A 51 -9.95 1.48 8.58
C LYS A 51 -9.28 0.12 8.39
N TYR A 52 -8.21 -0.09 9.16
CA TYR A 52 -7.60 -1.40 9.31
C TYR A 52 -8.60 -2.42 9.82
N ASN A 53 -8.46 -3.65 9.35
CA ASN A 53 -9.11 -4.82 9.91
C ASN A 53 -8.08 -5.91 10.21
N ASP A 54 -8.45 -6.89 11.03
CA ASP A 54 -7.55 -7.95 11.51
C ASP A 54 -7.01 -8.85 10.38
N ASN A 55 -7.63 -8.83 9.20
CA ASN A 55 -7.23 -9.60 8.03
C ASN A 55 -6.35 -8.82 7.03
N ASP A 56 -5.93 -7.60 7.35
CA ASP A 56 -5.07 -6.81 6.45
C ASP A 56 -3.62 -7.31 6.45
N TYR A 57 -3.17 -7.91 7.57
CA TYR A 57 -1.84 -8.53 7.71
C TYR A 57 -0.70 -7.70 7.11
N VAL A 58 -0.53 -6.45 7.54
CA VAL A 58 0.58 -5.57 7.08
C VAL A 58 1.66 -5.41 8.15
N SER A 59 2.92 -5.44 7.75
CA SER A 59 4.07 -5.21 8.65
C SER A 59 4.54 -3.75 8.69
N GLN A 60 4.25 -2.98 7.64
CA GLN A 60 4.68 -1.59 7.47
C GLN A 60 3.54 -0.72 6.93
N TYR A 61 3.65 0.58 7.17
CA TYR A 61 2.70 1.59 6.69
C TYR A 61 3.43 2.88 6.32
N LEU A 62 2.81 3.68 5.46
CA LEU A 62 3.31 5.00 5.10
C LEU A 62 3.22 5.95 6.30
N PRO A 63 4.26 6.72 6.63
CA PRO A 63 4.32 7.54 7.84
C PRO A 63 3.52 8.85 7.72
N TYR A 64 2.42 8.83 6.98
CA TYR A 64 1.52 9.94 6.75
C TYR A 64 0.09 9.45 6.55
N ASP A 65 -0.86 10.32 6.90
CA ASP A 65 -2.28 10.03 6.78
C ASP A 65 -2.73 10.13 5.32
N TYR A 66 -3.62 9.23 4.93
CA TYR A 66 -4.35 9.38 3.68
C TYR A 66 -5.32 10.57 3.78
N ASP A 67 -5.22 11.48 2.82
CA ASP A 67 -6.19 12.55 2.58
C ASP A 67 -6.57 12.56 1.10
N LYS A 68 -7.86 12.32 0.82
CA LYS A 68 -8.40 12.36 -0.55
C LYS A 68 -8.30 13.74 -1.21
N ASN A 69 -8.18 14.80 -0.42
CA ASN A 69 -8.07 16.18 -0.87
C ASN A 69 -6.62 16.70 -0.83
N ALA A 70 -5.66 15.82 -0.54
CA ALA A 70 -4.24 16.19 -0.56
C ALA A 70 -3.90 16.77 -1.93
N SER A 71 -3.27 17.94 -1.93
CA SER A 71 -2.77 18.60 -3.13
C SER A 71 -1.40 19.19 -2.86
N SER A 72 -0.56 19.23 -3.89
CA SER A 72 0.79 19.79 -3.77
C SER A 72 1.11 20.57 -5.03
N LYS A 73 0.97 21.90 -4.94
CA LYS A 73 1.33 22.81 -6.04
C LYS A 73 2.77 22.63 -6.52
N MET A 74 3.66 22.22 -5.61
CA MET A 74 5.05 21.93 -5.96
C MET A 74 5.17 20.68 -6.82
N LEU A 75 4.45 19.60 -6.47
CA LEU A 75 4.42 18.38 -7.27
C LEU A 75 3.72 18.62 -8.60
N ASP A 76 2.58 19.32 -8.58
CA ASP A 76 1.83 19.66 -9.80
C ASP A 76 2.73 20.45 -10.76
N LYS A 77 3.41 21.48 -10.25
CA LYS A 77 4.36 22.28 -11.04
C LYS A 77 5.52 21.43 -11.54
N PHE A 78 6.13 20.60 -10.69
CA PHE A 78 7.22 19.73 -11.09
C PHE A 78 6.82 18.81 -12.25
N LEU A 79 5.63 18.22 -12.18
CA LEU A 79 5.10 17.35 -13.22
C LEU A 79 4.80 18.13 -14.50
N THR A 80 4.19 19.31 -14.42
CA THR A 80 3.90 20.13 -15.61
C THR A 80 5.15 20.76 -16.23
N ASP A 81 6.19 21.02 -15.44
CA ASP A 81 7.47 21.54 -15.96
C ASP A 81 8.28 20.43 -16.66
N LEU A 82 8.04 19.16 -16.33
CA LEU A 82 8.78 18.00 -16.86
C LEU A 82 8.18 17.44 -18.15
N TYR A 83 6.87 17.61 -18.36
CA TYR A 83 6.15 17.13 -19.55
C TYR A 83 5.57 18.29 -20.36
N ASN A 84 5.76 18.28 -21.68
CA ASN A 84 5.38 19.41 -22.54
C ASN A 84 3.89 19.44 -22.86
N THR A 85 3.23 18.29 -22.72
CA THR A 85 1.81 18.12 -23.04
C THR A 85 1.09 17.34 -21.93
N ASN A 86 -0.21 17.59 -21.79
CA ASN A 86 -1.05 16.87 -20.85
C ASN A 86 -1.11 15.37 -21.17
N ASP A 87 -1.02 14.97 -22.44
CA ASP A 87 -1.07 13.57 -22.87
C ASP A 87 0.18 12.79 -22.42
N GLU A 88 1.37 13.40 -22.51
CA GLU A 88 2.62 12.81 -22.00
C GLU A 88 2.56 12.64 -20.49
N LEU A 89 2.14 13.68 -19.77
CA LEU A 89 1.95 13.62 -18.33
C LEU A 89 0.96 12.52 -17.95
N LEU A 90 -0.15 12.41 -18.68
CA LEU A 90 -1.16 11.38 -18.48
C LEU A 90 -0.58 9.99 -18.64
N TYR A 91 0.17 9.77 -19.71
CA TYR A 91 0.83 8.49 -19.99
C TYR A 91 1.76 8.09 -18.84
N VAL A 92 2.58 9.02 -18.35
CA VAL A 92 3.49 8.73 -17.23
C VAL A 92 2.75 8.48 -15.94
N LEU A 93 1.74 9.29 -15.58
CA LEU A 93 0.95 9.05 -14.37
C LEU A 93 0.27 7.68 -14.41
N ARG A 94 -0.18 7.24 -15.60
CA ARG A 94 -0.73 5.89 -15.80
C ARG A 94 0.34 4.81 -15.64
N MET A 95 1.54 5.03 -16.17
CA MET A 95 2.68 4.12 -15.98
C MET A 95 3.04 4.00 -14.49
N LEU A 96 3.17 5.11 -13.77
CA LEU A 96 3.48 5.12 -12.34
C LEU A 96 2.38 4.42 -11.53
N ALA A 97 1.11 4.67 -11.84
CA ALA A 97 -0.01 3.99 -11.20
C ALA A 97 0.02 2.46 -11.44
N SER A 98 0.55 2.00 -12.59
CA SER A 98 0.67 0.57 -12.87
C SER A 98 1.66 -0.14 -11.93
N PHE A 99 2.63 0.58 -11.35
CA PHE A 99 3.55 0.01 -10.36
C PHE A 99 2.89 -0.23 -9.00
N LEU A 100 1.73 0.38 -8.74
CA LEU A 100 0.96 0.19 -7.51
C LEU A 100 0.06 -1.05 -7.55
N THR A 101 -0.10 -1.71 -8.70
CA THR A 101 -0.97 -2.89 -8.81
C THR A 101 -0.30 -3.98 -9.64
N PRO A 102 0.01 -5.15 -9.04
CA PRO A 102 0.64 -6.25 -9.75
C PRO A 102 -0.31 -7.05 -10.65
N LYS A 103 -1.64 -6.90 -10.51
CA LYS A 103 -2.61 -7.85 -11.10
C LYS A 103 -3.59 -7.32 -12.14
N ARG A 104 -3.59 -6.04 -12.51
CA ARG A 104 -4.49 -5.51 -13.54
C ARG A 104 -3.76 -4.47 -14.36
N GLY A 105 -3.11 -4.96 -15.42
CA GLY A 105 -2.45 -4.11 -16.41
C GLY A 105 -3.43 -3.10 -16.97
N LEU A 106 -3.01 -1.83 -16.97
CA LEU A 106 -3.47 -0.68 -17.75
C LEU A 106 -4.99 -0.41 -17.88
N GLU A 107 -5.86 -1.37 -18.17
CA GLU A 107 -7.32 -1.26 -18.41
C GLU A 107 -8.11 -0.58 -17.28
N TYR A 108 -7.82 -0.87 -16.00
CA TYR A 108 -8.51 -0.20 -14.88
C TYR A 108 -8.01 1.22 -14.60
N ILE A 109 -6.75 1.49 -14.94
CA ILE A 109 -6.14 2.82 -14.83
C ILE A 109 -6.66 3.71 -15.98
N PHE A 110 -6.92 3.14 -17.17
CA PHE A 110 -7.53 3.83 -18.30
C PHE A 110 -8.87 4.47 -17.92
N LEU A 111 -9.75 3.73 -17.23
CA LEU A 111 -11.08 4.22 -16.83
C LEU A 111 -11.00 5.31 -15.75
N LYS A 112 -10.26 5.10 -14.65
CA LYS A 112 -10.27 6.02 -13.49
C LYS A 112 -9.53 7.33 -13.69
N VAL A 113 -8.49 7.34 -14.54
CA VAL A 113 -7.75 8.58 -14.84
C VAL A 113 -8.57 9.49 -15.77
N GLN A 114 -9.44 8.90 -16.60
CA GLN A 114 -10.34 9.65 -17.47
C GLN A 114 -11.46 10.32 -16.68
N ASP A 115 -12.07 9.60 -15.73
CA ASP A 115 -13.14 10.13 -14.85
C ASP A 115 -12.69 11.33 -13.98
N LYS A 116 -11.41 11.37 -13.55
CA LYS A 116 -10.89 12.47 -12.73
C LYS A 116 -10.64 13.75 -13.55
N MET A 117 -10.37 13.63 -14.85
CA MET A 117 -10.12 14.76 -15.74
C MET A 117 -11.40 15.41 -16.28
N GLU A 118 -12.50 14.65 -16.44
CA GLU A 118 -13.81 15.24 -16.78
C GLU A 118 -14.34 16.17 -15.69
N SER A 119 -13.87 16.02 -14.45
CA SER A 119 -14.20 16.93 -13.33
C SER A 119 -13.28 18.16 -13.20
N LEU A 120 -12.25 18.25 -14.05
CA LEU A 120 -11.30 19.38 -14.14
C LEU A 120 -11.64 20.34 -15.29
N TYR A 121 -12.74 20.10 -16.01
CA TYR A 121 -13.39 20.99 -16.99
C TYR A 121 -14.72 21.51 -16.44
#